data_AF-A0A1J3FTH4-F1
#
_entry.id   AF-A0A1J3FTH4-F1
#
_cell.length_a   1.000
_cell.length_b   1.000
_cell.length_c   1.000
_cell.angle_alpha   90.00
_cell.angle_beta   90.00
_cell.angle_gamma   90.00
#
_symmetry.space_group_name_H-M   'P 1'
#
loop_
_entity.id
_entity.type
_entity.pdbx_description
1 polymer ?
#
loop_
_entity_poly.entity_id
_entity_poly.type
_entity_poly.pdbx_seq_one_letter_code
_entity_poly.pdbx_strand_id
1 'polypeptide(L)'
;MESKSGSGVIRRKAPSFRYYPYATGSRTGKEKMKKEVVQLGIEFSVCVVESMFLLSDDIRSMLLFCSTFRKRNRESLVVERLLRVIHYVYSKYIKPKKRVYKQDVGKNSFQWELIRTTWMDFTDGIIVLRRLVDLLGRKDASFDDRLLSSAIKQYKQQVLKKLEDKLRSAKDGVSSEVNGFARETIASDISYLWKSLFDEEAGEASATKVMETRIFRDLFQPLFDELTQSTSVVRDFRDVIQPVLGTSESHREIKSMYSPYILGRDFAKQELKEEVVQLGVELSVYVAQSMFLLCDDIRSVLLFCLKLWRDATQYHNRDSLVAERLLRVVHYVYLKDIKPKNGVFKNSGNNSVQWGLMRTTWKYFDDGIEDLDRLVSILRGDGELLLIGRELTDSIEEAVKKLEEKLRCVKGVAEANGFARETMESSFLDLWKSVFDKEAKEATETLKVIKNGILSDLFLPLLNEVAAP
;
A
#
# COMPACT_ATOMS: atom_id res chain seq x y z
N MET A 1 18.34 15.82 -47.00
CA MET A 1 17.08 15.26 -47.53
C MET A 1 17.24 13.75 -47.49
N GLU A 2 16.50 12.94 -46.75
CA GLU A 2 15.26 13.07 -45.99
C GLU A 2 15.37 12.27 -44.69
N SER A 3 14.46 12.64 -43.78
CA SER A 3 14.23 12.15 -42.43
C SER A 3 13.12 11.08 -42.36
N LYS A 4 13.01 10.47 -41.16
CA LYS A 4 11.84 9.76 -40.55
C LYS A 4 11.78 8.24 -40.78
N SER A 5 11.31 7.41 -39.85
CA SER A 5 10.81 7.53 -38.47
C SER A 5 10.70 6.08 -37.96
N GLY A 6 11.18 5.71 -36.76
CA GLY A 6 10.42 5.86 -35.52
C GLY A 6 9.44 4.69 -35.30
N SER A 7 9.86 3.69 -34.51
CA SER A 7 8.96 2.84 -33.72
C SER A 7 9.68 2.44 -32.44
N GLY A 8 9.74 3.38 -31.50
CA GLY A 8 10.12 3.11 -30.12
C GLY A 8 8.93 2.51 -29.40
N VAL A 9 8.83 1.19 -29.37
CA VAL A 9 7.89 0.50 -28.48
C VAL A 9 8.40 0.67 -27.05
N ILE A 10 7.71 1.52 -26.29
CA ILE A 10 7.92 1.67 -24.85
C ILE A 10 7.53 0.34 -24.19
N ARG A 11 8.53 -0.51 -23.96
CA ARG A 11 8.44 -1.73 -23.16
C ARG A 11 8.14 -1.30 -21.72
N ARG A 12 6.86 -1.34 -21.31
CA ARG A 12 6.51 -1.33 -19.88
C ARG A 12 7.09 -2.61 -19.28
N LYS A 13 8.25 -2.50 -18.62
CA LYS A 13 8.77 -3.58 -17.78
C LYS A 13 7.73 -3.85 -16.70
N ALA A 14 7.10 -5.03 -16.75
CA ALA A 14 6.41 -5.57 -15.61
C ALA A 14 7.40 -5.61 -14.43
N PRO A 15 6.98 -5.30 -13.19
CA PRO A 15 7.91 -5.35 -12.09
C PRO A 15 8.29 -6.82 -11.88
N SER A 16 9.57 -7.15 -12.04
CA SER A 16 10.09 -8.46 -11.64
C SER A 16 10.10 -8.50 -10.11
N PHE A 17 9.04 -9.04 -9.53
CA PHE A 17 8.94 -9.24 -8.08
C PHE A 17 9.72 -10.49 -7.68
N ARG A 18 11.05 -10.38 -7.69
CA ARG A 18 11.87 -11.34 -6.95
C ARG A 18 11.60 -11.10 -5.48
N TYR A 19 11.17 -12.16 -4.78
CA TYR A 19 11.37 -12.40 -3.35
C TYR A 19 12.06 -11.25 -2.62
N TYR A 20 11.31 -10.51 -1.80
CA TYR A 20 11.90 -9.60 -0.82
C TYR A 20 12.20 -10.40 0.45
N PRO A 21 13.48 -10.72 0.76
CA PRO A 21 13.82 -11.39 1.99
C PRO A 21 13.99 -10.30 3.05
N TYR A 22 12.90 -9.84 3.64
CA TYR A 22 13.00 -9.22 4.96
C TYR A 22 12.69 -10.32 5.96
N ALA A 23 13.76 -10.89 6.51
CA ALA A 23 13.68 -11.70 7.72
C ALA A 23 12.86 -10.93 8.75
N THR A 24 11.88 -11.62 9.30
CA THR A 24 11.02 -11.19 10.39
C THR A 24 11.82 -10.47 11.48
N GLY A 25 11.59 -9.16 11.65
CA GLY A 25 11.90 -8.42 12.87
C GLY A 25 13.38 -8.26 13.23
N SER A 26 14.23 -7.79 12.33
CA SER A 26 15.58 -7.35 12.73
C SER A 26 15.54 -5.93 13.33
N ARG A 27 16.26 -5.70 14.46
CA ARG A 27 16.42 -4.38 15.09
C ARG A 27 16.87 -3.29 14.10
N THR A 28 17.62 -3.68 13.06
CA THR A 28 18.09 -2.81 11.98
C THR A 28 16.97 -2.36 11.03
N GLY A 29 15.97 -3.22 10.75
CA GLY A 29 14.80 -2.88 9.95
C GLY A 29 13.94 -1.79 10.59
N LYS A 30 13.65 -1.94 11.89
CA LYS A 30 12.90 -0.96 12.68
C LYS A 30 13.57 0.40 12.72
N GLU A 31 14.89 0.46 12.92
CA GLU A 31 15.64 1.73 12.93
C GLU A 31 15.66 2.40 11.55
N LYS A 32 15.70 1.63 10.47
CA LYS A 32 15.54 2.19 9.12
C LYS A 32 14.15 2.81 8.94
N MET A 33 13.09 2.13 9.37
CA MET A 33 11.72 2.65 9.29
C MET A 33 11.51 3.89 10.16
N LYS A 34 12.11 3.97 11.36
CA LYS A 34 12.12 5.18 12.18
C LYS A 34 12.72 6.37 11.42
N LYS A 35 13.87 6.19 10.77
CA LYS A 35 14.47 7.24 9.94
C LYS A 35 13.57 7.64 8.78
N GLU A 36 12.90 6.69 8.14
CA GLU A 36 11.92 7.00 7.09
C GLU A 36 10.73 7.80 7.65
N VAL A 37 10.19 7.45 8.81
CA VAL A 37 9.08 8.19 9.43
C VAL A 37 9.50 9.59 9.89
N VAL A 38 10.73 9.77 10.36
CA VAL A 38 11.31 11.11 10.61
C VAL A 38 11.32 11.93 9.32
N GLN A 39 11.79 11.33 8.22
CA GLN A 39 11.81 11.99 6.92
C GLN A 39 10.40 12.35 6.43
N LEU A 40 9.42 11.45 6.62
CA LEU A 40 8.00 11.75 6.33
C LEU A 40 7.47 12.94 7.14
N GLY A 41 7.87 13.05 8.42
CA GLY A 41 7.53 14.19 9.27
C GLY A 41 8.09 15.50 8.72
N ILE A 42 9.33 15.50 8.23
CA ILE A 42 9.95 16.66 7.59
C ILE A 42 9.21 17.04 6.30
N GLU A 43 8.95 16.08 5.41
CA GLU A 43 8.25 16.32 4.14
C GLU A 43 6.81 16.82 4.36
N PHE A 44 6.10 16.24 5.32
CA PHE A 44 4.77 16.71 5.71
C PHE A 44 4.84 18.14 6.28
N SER A 45 5.84 18.42 7.12
CA SER A 45 6.06 19.76 7.68
C SER A 45 6.29 20.81 6.58
N VAL A 46 7.01 20.45 5.52
CA VAL A 46 7.23 21.34 4.37
C VAL A 46 5.90 21.71 3.70
N CYS A 47 4.95 20.78 3.58
CA CYS A 47 3.61 21.08 3.03
C CYS A 47 2.81 22.04 3.94
N VAL A 48 2.91 21.85 5.26
CA VAL A 48 2.30 22.76 6.25
C VAL A 48 2.92 24.16 6.14
N VAL A 49 4.25 24.23 6.03
CA VAL A 49 4.98 25.50 5.89
C VAL A 49 4.67 26.17 4.56
N GLU A 50 4.62 25.44 3.45
CA GLU A 50 4.21 25.98 2.15
C GLU A 50 2.84 26.66 2.24
N SER A 51 1.91 26.06 2.96
CA SER A 51 0.60 26.66 3.26
C SER A 51 0.70 27.95 4.07
N MET A 52 1.62 28.01 5.05
CA MET A 52 1.88 29.25 5.79
C MET A 52 2.43 30.35 4.87
N PHE A 53 3.30 30.00 3.92
CA PHE A 53 3.83 30.96 2.95
C PHE A 53 2.78 31.40 1.93
N LEU A 54 1.94 30.50 1.45
CA LEU A 54 0.79 30.86 0.60
C LEU A 54 -0.10 31.88 1.29
N LEU A 55 -0.41 31.67 2.58
CA LEU A 55 -1.27 32.58 3.33
C LEU A 55 -0.54 33.80 3.90
N SER A 56 0.78 33.88 3.79
CA SER A 56 1.56 34.90 4.52
C SER A 56 1.31 36.33 4.06
N ASP A 57 0.73 36.54 2.87
CA ASP A 57 0.28 37.86 2.39
C ASP A 57 -0.79 38.51 3.27
N ASP A 58 -1.53 37.70 4.02
CA ASP A 58 -2.41 38.13 5.09
C ASP A 58 -2.07 37.36 6.38
N ILE A 59 -1.36 38.03 7.29
CA ILE A 59 -0.90 37.42 8.55
C ILE A 59 -2.08 36.83 9.34
N ARG A 60 -3.28 37.44 9.27
CA ARG A 60 -4.47 36.90 9.95
C ARG A 60 -4.88 35.54 9.39
N SER A 61 -4.96 35.39 8.07
CA SER A 61 -5.26 34.11 7.41
C SER A 61 -4.24 33.03 7.77
N MET A 62 -2.94 33.36 7.74
CA MET A 62 -1.88 32.42 8.12
C MET A 62 -1.98 31.99 9.61
N LEU A 63 -2.22 32.94 10.52
CA LEU A 63 -2.40 32.62 11.93
C LEU A 63 -3.69 31.81 12.18
N LEU A 64 -4.77 32.12 11.46
CA LEU A 64 -6.01 31.36 11.53
C LEU A 64 -5.80 29.91 11.06
N PHE A 65 -5.03 29.70 9.99
CA PHE A 65 -4.59 28.38 9.55
C PHE A 65 -3.86 27.65 10.68
N CYS A 66 -2.86 28.26 11.31
CA CYS A 66 -2.09 27.66 12.40
C CYS A 66 -2.97 27.32 13.62
N SER A 67 -3.92 28.19 13.97
CA SER A 67 -4.85 27.98 15.09
C SER A 67 -5.80 26.82 14.82
N THR A 68 -6.36 26.79 13.60
CA THR A 68 -7.25 25.72 13.15
C THR A 68 -6.51 24.39 13.10
N PHE A 69 -5.24 24.42 12.67
CA PHE A 69 -4.36 23.26 12.59
C PHE A 69 -4.16 22.64 13.96
N ARG A 70 -3.89 23.46 14.98
CA ARG A 70 -3.82 23.00 16.37
C ARG A 70 -5.16 22.45 16.87
N LYS A 71 -6.25 23.21 16.72
CA LYS A 71 -7.57 22.89 17.31
C LYS A 71 -8.15 21.58 16.79
N ARG A 72 -7.92 21.26 15.52
CA ARG A 72 -8.50 20.06 14.87
C ARG A 72 -7.72 18.79 15.10
N ASN A 73 -6.48 18.88 15.59
CA ASN A 73 -5.62 17.72 15.78
C ASN A 73 -5.45 17.41 17.27
N ARG A 74 -5.54 16.11 17.62
CA ARG A 74 -5.35 15.67 19.02
C ARG A 74 -3.90 15.88 19.44
N GLU A 75 -3.69 16.19 20.72
CA GLU A 75 -2.34 16.22 21.32
C GLU A 75 -1.62 14.90 21.03
N SER A 76 -0.44 15.01 20.41
CA SER A 76 0.44 13.89 20.06
C SER A 76 1.84 14.42 19.78
N LEU A 77 2.86 13.55 19.89
CA LEU A 77 4.24 13.93 19.57
C LEU A 77 4.37 14.52 18.16
N VAL A 78 3.64 13.98 17.18
CA VAL A 78 3.61 14.51 15.80
C VAL A 78 3.12 15.97 15.78
N VAL A 79 2.01 16.27 16.46
CA VAL A 79 1.45 17.63 16.50
C VAL A 79 2.37 18.59 17.23
N GLU A 80 2.98 18.16 18.33
CA GLU A 80 3.98 18.94 19.05
C GLU A 80 5.15 19.35 18.15
N ARG A 81 5.73 18.39 17.40
CA ARG A 81 6.83 18.65 16.47
C ARG A 81 6.42 19.62 15.37
N LEU A 82 5.21 19.47 14.83
CA LEU A 82 4.65 20.39 13.84
C LEU A 82 4.45 21.80 14.40
N LEU A 83 4.00 21.95 15.65
CA LEU A 83 3.89 23.27 16.29
C LEU A 83 5.25 23.95 16.47
N ARG A 84 6.29 23.19 16.84
CA ARG A 84 7.68 23.71 16.90
C ARG A 84 8.16 24.16 15.51
N VAL A 85 7.84 23.41 14.45
CA VAL A 85 8.16 23.81 13.08
C VAL A 85 7.44 25.11 12.69
N ILE A 86 6.12 25.17 12.91
CA ILE A 86 5.30 26.36 12.61
C ILE A 86 5.89 27.58 13.30
N HIS A 87 6.24 27.46 14.59
CA HIS A 87 6.83 28.54 15.37
C HIS A 87 8.18 28.99 14.84
N TYR A 88 9.08 28.04 14.57
CA TYR A 88 10.40 28.32 14.02
C TYR A 88 10.30 29.06 12.69
N VAL A 89 9.46 28.56 11.79
CA VAL A 89 9.30 29.13 10.46
C VAL A 89 8.67 30.52 10.52
N TYR A 90 7.65 30.68 11.35
CA TYR A 90 7.03 31.97 11.56
C TYR A 90 8.06 33.00 12.04
N SER A 91 8.79 32.67 13.10
CA SER A 91 9.77 33.57 13.72
C SER A 91 10.94 33.90 12.79
N LYS A 92 11.46 32.91 12.05
CA LYS A 92 12.66 33.08 11.21
C LYS A 92 12.37 33.71 9.84
N TYR A 93 11.28 33.31 9.15
CA TYR A 93 11.07 33.69 7.75
C TYR A 93 9.88 34.60 7.50
N ILE A 94 8.84 34.57 8.35
CA ILE A 94 7.58 35.28 8.09
C ILE A 94 7.51 36.57 8.90
N LYS A 95 7.67 36.49 10.23
CA LYS A 95 7.61 37.62 11.17
C LYS A 95 8.51 38.80 10.77
N PRO A 96 9.78 38.60 10.30
CA PRO A 96 10.65 39.72 9.92
C PRO A 96 10.16 40.52 8.71
N LYS A 97 9.28 39.96 7.87
CA LYS A 97 8.82 40.59 6.62
C LYS A 97 7.75 41.68 6.81
N LYS A 98 7.36 42.00 8.07
CA LYS A 98 6.39 43.07 8.45
C LYS A 98 5.17 43.18 7.51
N ARG A 99 4.48 42.07 7.29
CA ARG A 99 3.38 41.96 6.31
C ARG A 99 2.07 42.55 6.84
N VAL A 100 1.18 42.96 5.92
CA VAL A 100 -0.03 43.75 6.18
C VAL A 100 -1.16 42.89 6.79
N TYR A 101 -1.94 43.47 7.69
CA TYR A 101 -3.21 42.91 8.18
C TYR A 101 -4.34 43.31 7.23
N LYS A 102 -4.97 42.36 6.53
CA LYS A 102 -6.16 42.67 5.73
C LYS A 102 -7.41 42.59 6.61
N GLN A 103 -8.31 43.57 6.47
CA GLN A 103 -9.52 43.68 7.29
C GLN A 103 -10.59 42.66 6.87
N ASP A 104 -10.61 42.27 5.60
CA ASP A 104 -11.46 41.21 5.05
C ASP A 104 -10.76 39.83 5.09
N VAL A 105 -10.77 39.20 6.27
CA VAL A 105 -10.19 37.86 6.47
C VAL A 105 -10.96 36.82 5.65
N GLY A 106 -10.25 36.09 4.77
CA GLY A 106 -10.77 34.88 4.12
C GLY A 106 -11.95 35.05 3.15
N LYS A 107 -12.48 36.26 2.95
CA LYS A 107 -13.50 36.54 1.93
C LYS A 107 -12.80 36.71 0.58
N ASN A 108 -13.09 35.81 -0.35
CA ASN A 108 -12.61 35.81 -1.75
C ASN A 108 -11.09 35.58 -1.95
N SER A 109 -10.34 35.08 -0.95
CA SER A 109 -8.95 34.67 -1.17
C SER A 109 -8.90 33.26 -1.78
N PHE A 110 -8.41 33.17 -3.02
CA PHE A 110 -8.16 31.89 -3.71
C PHE A 110 -7.25 30.96 -2.89
N GLN A 111 -6.25 31.52 -2.20
CA GLN A 111 -5.34 30.76 -1.34
C GLN A 111 -6.07 30.14 -0.15
N TRP A 112 -6.99 30.87 0.48
CA TRP A 112 -7.76 30.34 1.62
C TRP A 112 -8.72 29.21 1.19
N GLU A 113 -9.33 29.33 0.01
CA GLU A 113 -10.17 28.26 -0.57
C GLU A 113 -9.36 27.00 -0.86
N LEU A 114 -8.17 27.15 -1.44
CA LEU A 114 -7.25 26.03 -1.67
C LEU A 114 -6.90 25.31 -0.35
N ILE A 115 -6.57 26.07 0.69
CA ILE A 115 -6.27 25.50 2.01
C ILE A 115 -7.48 24.81 2.62
N ARG A 116 -8.68 25.38 2.46
CA ARG A 116 -9.93 24.76 2.94
C ARG A 116 -10.18 23.40 2.28
N THR A 117 -10.01 23.31 0.96
CA THR A 117 -10.20 22.06 0.20
C THR A 117 -9.08 21.04 0.39
N THR A 118 -7.90 21.47 0.86
CA THR A 118 -6.76 20.62 1.18
C THR A 118 -6.78 20.13 2.64
N TRP A 119 -7.66 20.69 3.48
CA TRP A 119 -7.66 20.44 4.93
C TRP A 119 -7.80 18.96 5.34
N MET A 120 -8.60 18.20 4.59
CA MET A 120 -8.79 16.78 4.88
C MET A 120 -7.51 15.97 4.65
N ASP A 121 -6.73 16.34 3.64
CA ASP A 121 -5.46 15.66 3.35
C ASP A 121 -4.42 15.93 4.45
N PHE A 122 -4.41 17.13 5.03
CA PHE A 122 -3.60 17.42 6.22
C PHE A 122 -4.04 16.59 7.43
N THR A 123 -5.34 16.44 7.63
CA THR A 123 -5.90 15.67 8.75
C THR A 123 -5.55 14.18 8.62
N ASP A 124 -5.73 13.62 7.44
CA ASP A 124 -5.35 12.24 7.12
C ASP A 124 -3.85 12.02 7.32
N GLY A 125 -3.02 12.96 6.84
CA GLY A 125 -1.58 12.88 7.02
C GLY A 125 -1.16 12.85 8.49
N ILE A 126 -1.74 13.71 9.33
CA ILE A 126 -1.43 13.71 10.77
C ILE A 126 -1.88 12.41 11.43
N ILE A 127 -3.07 11.89 11.09
CA ILE A 127 -3.59 10.65 11.69
C ILE A 127 -2.69 9.47 11.34
N VAL A 128 -2.32 9.31 10.07
CA VAL A 128 -1.46 8.20 9.62
C VAL A 128 -0.06 8.34 10.17
N LEU A 129 0.54 9.54 10.13
CA LEU A 129 1.88 9.79 10.68
C LEU A 129 1.92 9.52 12.18
N ARG A 130 0.91 9.94 12.94
CA ARG A 130 0.77 9.60 14.36
C ARG A 130 0.73 8.09 14.58
N ARG A 131 -0.09 7.35 13.82
CA ARG A 131 -0.14 5.88 13.92
C ARG A 131 1.22 5.25 13.67
N LEU A 132 1.95 5.71 12.66
CA LEU A 132 3.31 5.24 12.35
C LEU A 132 4.28 5.48 13.52
N VAL A 133 4.26 6.69 14.09
CA VAL A 133 5.08 7.05 15.26
C VAL A 133 4.73 6.20 16.48
N ASP A 134 3.44 6.06 16.79
CA ASP A 134 2.97 5.28 17.92
C ASP A 134 3.36 3.80 17.79
N LEU A 135 3.31 3.22 16.58
CA LEU A 135 3.72 1.84 16.32
C LEU A 135 5.24 1.65 16.47
N LEU A 136 6.03 2.54 15.89
CA LEU A 136 7.50 2.45 15.93
C LEU A 136 8.10 2.80 17.29
N GLY A 137 7.40 3.62 18.09
CA GLY A 137 7.81 4.03 19.43
C GLY A 137 7.61 2.96 20.51
N ARG A 138 6.80 1.92 20.26
CA ARG A 138 6.62 0.82 21.22
C ARG A 138 7.89 -0.03 21.34
N LYS A 139 8.33 -0.32 22.56
CA LYS A 139 9.48 -1.20 22.84
C LYS A 139 9.24 -2.63 22.37
N ASP A 140 8.03 -3.13 22.60
CA ASP A 140 7.72 -4.57 22.51
C ASP A 140 6.90 -4.99 21.29
N ALA A 141 6.68 -4.09 20.32
CA ALA A 141 5.83 -4.42 19.17
C ALA A 141 6.59 -5.26 18.13
N SER A 142 6.25 -6.56 18.05
CA SER A 142 6.43 -7.40 16.86
C SER A 142 5.40 -6.99 15.81
N PHE A 143 5.58 -5.82 15.20
CA PHE A 143 4.73 -5.42 14.08
C PHE A 143 5.26 -6.04 12.80
N ASP A 144 4.36 -6.32 11.87
CA ASP A 144 4.74 -6.80 10.55
C ASP A 144 5.45 -5.69 9.76
N ASP A 145 6.76 -5.88 9.58
CA ASP A 145 7.66 -4.99 8.85
C ASP A 145 7.17 -4.71 7.41
N ARG A 146 6.48 -5.65 6.78
CA ARG A 146 5.95 -5.51 5.41
C ARG A 146 4.74 -4.59 5.39
N LEU A 147 3.78 -4.80 6.30
CA LEU A 147 2.62 -3.91 6.45
C LEU A 147 3.07 -2.49 6.79
N LEU A 148 4.07 -2.34 7.65
CA LEU A 148 4.60 -1.03 8.00
C LEU A 148 5.31 -0.36 6.82
N SER A 149 6.10 -1.12 6.07
CA SER A 149 6.74 -0.63 4.83
C SER A 149 5.71 -0.21 3.78
N SER A 150 4.63 -0.98 3.62
CA SER A 150 3.53 -0.64 2.71
C SER A 150 2.81 0.63 3.17
N ALA A 151 2.51 0.76 4.46
CA ALA A 151 1.92 1.96 5.03
C ALA A 151 2.79 3.21 4.78
N ILE A 152 4.11 3.12 4.98
CA ILE A 152 5.07 4.20 4.68
C ILE A 152 5.05 4.55 3.19
N LYS A 153 5.05 3.55 2.31
CA LYS A 153 5.00 3.75 0.86
C LYS A 153 3.70 4.44 0.44
N GLN A 154 2.56 3.99 0.95
CA GLN A 154 1.26 4.59 0.65
C GLN A 154 1.16 6.01 1.20
N TYR A 155 1.74 6.29 2.37
CA TYR A 155 1.79 7.65 2.90
C TYR A 155 2.52 8.60 1.93
N LYS A 156 3.69 8.18 1.41
CA LYS A 156 4.42 8.95 0.38
C LYS A 156 3.57 9.17 -0.87
N GLN A 157 2.93 8.11 -1.36
CA GLN A 157 2.26 8.12 -2.66
C GLN A 157 0.86 8.75 -2.66
N GLN A 158 0.09 8.57 -1.59
CA GLN A 158 -1.33 8.94 -1.54
C GLN A 158 -1.58 10.18 -0.67
N VAL A 159 -0.72 10.44 0.33
CA VAL A 159 -0.90 11.60 1.22
C VAL A 159 0.05 12.72 0.81
N LEU A 160 1.37 12.50 0.88
CA LEU A 160 2.34 13.56 0.60
C LEU A 160 2.25 14.04 -0.84
N LYS A 161 2.30 13.12 -1.81
CA LYS A 161 2.18 13.50 -3.22
C LYS A 161 0.88 14.25 -3.52
N LYS A 162 -0.25 13.81 -2.96
CA LYS A 162 -1.55 14.49 -3.14
C LYS A 162 -1.54 15.91 -2.55
N LEU A 163 -0.97 16.09 -1.37
CA LEU A 163 -0.78 17.41 -0.76
C LEU A 163 0.11 18.30 -1.63
N GLU A 164 1.23 17.78 -2.09
CA GLU A 164 2.15 18.51 -2.96
C GLU A 164 1.54 18.90 -4.29
N ASP A 165 0.83 17.99 -4.95
CA ASP A 165 0.16 18.24 -6.22
C ASP A 165 -0.91 19.33 -6.06
N LYS A 166 -1.70 19.30 -4.97
CA LYS A 166 -2.68 20.35 -4.64
C LYS A 166 -2.03 21.70 -4.37
N LEU A 167 -0.97 21.74 -3.56
CA LEU A 167 -0.26 22.99 -3.24
C LEU A 167 0.45 23.56 -4.46
N ARG A 168 1.01 22.71 -5.34
CA ARG A 168 1.62 23.13 -6.61
C ARG A 168 0.61 23.62 -7.63
N SER A 169 -0.64 23.14 -7.61
CA SER A 169 -1.69 23.65 -8.50
C SER A 169 -2.02 25.13 -8.27
N ALA A 170 -1.59 25.72 -7.14
CA ALA A 170 -1.65 27.16 -6.89
C ALA A 170 -0.73 28.01 -7.79
N LYS A 171 0.20 27.37 -8.53
CA LYS A 171 1.24 28.07 -9.31
C LYS A 171 0.69 28.95 -10.44
N ASP A 172 -0.55 28.75 -10.88
CA ASP A 172 -1.14 29.52 -11.98
C ASP A 172 -1.72 30.89 -11.57
N GLY A 173 -1.49 31.38 -10.33
CA GLY A 173 -1.99 32.70 -9.91
C GLY A 173 -1.22 33.44 -8.80
N VAL A 174 -0.76 32.76 -7.74
CA VAL A 174 0.11 33.35 -6.69
C VAL A 174 0.92 32.22 -6.04
N SER A 175 2.23 32.17 -6.29
CA SER A 175 3.07 31.07 -5.78
C SER A 175 3.63 31.35 -4.39
N SER A 176 3.80 30.30 -3.58
CA SER A 176 4.52 30.34 -2.29
C SER A 176 5.95 30.87 -2.44
N GLU A 177 6.57 30.62 -3.59
CA GLU A 177 7.92 31.07 -3.97
C GLU A 177 8.02 32.60 -4.01
N VAL A 178 6.99 33.31 -4.51
CA VAL A 178 6.92 34.78 -4.46
C VAL A 178 6.94 35.28 -3.01
N ASN A 179 6.39 34.49 -2.09
CA ASN A 179 6.42 34.77 -0.66
C ASN A 179 7.75 34.40 0.01
N GLY A 180 8.74 33.96 -0.77
CA GLY A 180 10.07 33.57 -0.34
C GLY A 180 10.13 32.16 0.25
N PHE A 181 9.20 31.28 -0.15
CA PHE A 181 9.28 29.86 0.16
C PHE A 181 10.41 29.21 -0.64
N ALA A 182 11.40 28.66 0.06
CA ALA A 182 12.49 27.90 -0.52
C ALA A 182 12.44 26.48 0.06
N ARG A 183 11.84 25.56 -0.70
CA ARG A 183 11.45 24.23 -0.22
C ARG A 183 12.61 23.45 0.40
N GLU A 184 13.73 23.34 -0.32
CA GLU A 184 14.91 22.58 0.11
C GLU A 184 15.59 23.24 1.33
N THR A 185 15.73 24.56 1.32
CA THR A 185 16.34 25.32 2.42
C THR A 185 15.53 25.18 3.70
N ILE A 186 14.21 25.34 3.61
CA ILE A 186 13.31 25.20 4.76
C ILE A 186 13.35 23.76 5.28
N ALA A 187 13.28 22.76 4.39
CA ALA A 187 13.35 21.35 4.79
C ALA A 187 14.63 21.04 5.58
N SER A 188 15.78 21.54 5.12
CA SER A 188 17.05 21.43 5.84
C SER A 188 16.99 22.10 7.21
N ASP A 189 16.49 23.33 7.26
CA ASP A 189 16.47 24.15 8.46
C ASP A 189 15.51 23.63 9.53
N ILE A 190 14.44 22.90 9.17
CA ILE A 190 13.50 22.31 10.13
C ILE A 190 13.84 20.85 10.49
N SER A 191 14.77 20.22 9.77
CA SER A 191 15.08 18.79 9.92
C SER A 191 15.45 18.40 11.35
N TYR A 192 16.19 19.27 12.06
CA TYR A 192 16.64 19.03 13.43
C TYR A 192 15.48 18.89 14.42
N LEU A 193 14.34 19.53 14.16
CA LEU A 193 13.16 19.47 15.02
C LEU A 193 12.56 18.07 15.07
N TRP A 194 12.81 17.24 14.05
CA TRP A 194 12.33 15.86 13.95
C TRP A 194 13.36 14.80 14.37
N LYS A 195 14.64 15.16 14.51
CA LYS A 195 15.72 14.18 14.78
C LYS A 195 15.48 13.38 16.06
N SER A 196 14.95 14.02 17.11
CA SER A 196 14.69 13.38 18.40
C SER A 196 13.29 12.79 18.56
N LEU A 197 12.59 12.49 17.45
CA LEU A 197 11.22 11.96 17.50
C LEU A 197 11.10 10.64 18.29
N PHE A 198 12.14 9.80 18.25
CA PHE A 198 12.17 8.49 18.89
C PHE A 198 13.20 8.40 20.04
N ASP A 199 13.76 9.52 20.47
CA ASP A 199 14.75 9.54 21.56
C ASP A 199 14.03 9.50 22.91
N GLU A 200 14.36 8.51 23.75
CA GLU A 200 13.78 8.33 25.08
C GLU A 200 14.47 9.22 26.13
N GLU A 201 14.28 10.53 26.07
CA GLU A 201 14.54 11.36 27.26
C GLU A 201 13.25 11.50 28.08
N ALA A 202 13.10 10.53 28.98
CA ALA A 202 12.08 10.49 30.02
C ALA A 202 12.24 11.71 30.95
N GLY A 203 11.54 12.79 30.64
CA GLY A 203 11.49 14.01 31.47
C GLY A 203 10.71 15.19 30.85
N GLU A 204 10.42 15.17 29.55
CA GLU A 204 9.97 16.36 28.82
C GLU A 204 8.46 16.68 28.87
N ALA A 205 7.56 15.79 29.32
CA ALA A 205 6.11 16.03 29.15
C ALA A 205 5.59 17.34 29.79
N SER A 206 6.16 17.78 30.91
CA SER A 206 5.82 19.06 31.56
C SER A 206 6.54 20.26 30.93
N ALA A 207 7.80 20.10 30.53
CA ALA A 207 8.58 21.10 29.82
C ALA A 207 8.00 21.40 28.42
N THR A 208 7.50 20.36 27.74
CA THR A 208 6.79 20.41 26.47
C THR A 208 5.53 21.26 26.56
N LYS A 209 4.64 21.02 27.54
CA LYS A 209 3.40 21.82 27.68
C LYS A 209 3.67 23.30 27.95
N VAL A 210 4.68 23.59 28.78
CA VAL A 210 5.11 24.96 29.05
C VAL A 210 5.71 25.61 27.79
N MET A 211 6.52 24.87 27.04
CA MET A 211 7.09 25.31 25.76
C MET A 211 6.00 25.56 24.70
N GLU A 212 5.03 24.67 24.56
CA GLU A 212 3.89 24.81 23.65
C GLU A 212 3.04 26.05 23.99
N THR A 213 2.85 26.33 25.27
CA THR A 213 2.11 27.52 25.72
C THR A 213 2.87 28.80 25.37
N ARG A 214 4.20 28.80 25.52
CA ARG A 214 5.07 29.92 25.11
C ARG A 214 5.08 30.12 23.60
N ILE A 215 5.22 29.04 22.83
CA ILE A 215 5.13 29.03 21.36
C ILE A 215 3.82 29.64 20.91
N PHE A 216 2.70 29.20 21.50
CA PHE A 216 1.39 29.70 21.14
C PHE A 216 1.27 31.20 21.42
N ARG A 217 1.65 31.62 22.63
CA ARG A 217 1.61 33.05 22.98
C ARG A 217 2.42 33.90 22.00
N ASP A 218 3.65 33.49 21.66
CA ASP A 218 4.49 34.25 20.73
C ASP A 218 3.96 34.24 19.28
N LEU A 219 3.46 33.10 18.80
CA LEU A 219 2.88 32.98 17.45
C LEU A 219 1.64 33.86 17.30
N PHE A 220 0.78 33.89 18.31
CA PHE A 220 -0.51 34.59 18.30
C PHE A 220 -0.47 35.99 18.93
N GLN A 221 0.67 36.41 19.49
CA GLN A 221 0.86 37.76 20.05
C GLN A 221 0.35 38.87 19.13
N PRO A 222 0.62 38.85 17.81
CA PRO A 222 0.17 39.93 16.96
C PRO A 222 -1.35 40.04 16.83
N LEU A 223 -2.08 38.91 16.93
CA LEU A 223 -3.55 38.93 16.99
C LEU A 223 -4.04 39.48 18.33
N PHE A 224 -3.36 39.14 19.44
CA PHE A 224 -3.68 39.68 20.75
C PHE A 224 -3.45 41.20 20.83
N ASP A 225 -2.33 41.69 20.28
CA ASP A 225 -1.98 43.12 20.26
C ASP A 225 -3.01 43.93 19.46
N GLU A 226 -3.46 43.40 18.31
CA GLU A 226 -4.50 44.01 17.49
C GLU A 226 -5.87 44.03 18.18
N LEU A 227 -6.24 42.94 18.87
CA LEU A 227 -7.46 42.87 19.70
C LEU A 227 -7.45 43.92 20.82
N THR A 228 -6.29 44.20 21.42
CA THR A 228 -6.16 45.24 22.45
C THR A 228 -6.21 46.68 21.93
N GLN A 229 -5.97 46.90 20.63
CA GLN A 229 -6.03 48.22 19.98
C GLN A 229 -7.40 48.56 19.40
N SER A 230 -8.26 47.55 19.19
CA SER A 230 -9.65 47.75 18.75
C SER A 230 -10.53 48.15 19.93
N THR A 231 -11.06 49.37 19.93
CA THR A 231 -12.03 49.90 20.92
C THR A 231 -13.41 49.22 20.89
N SER A 232 -13.57 48.13 20.12
CA SER A 232 -14.80 47.34 20.12
C SER A 232 -14.67 46.13 21.06
N VAL A 233 -15.67 45.97 21.92
CA VAL A 233 -15.78 44.88 22.90
C VAL A 233 -15.88 43.54 22.17
N VAL A 234 -14.75 42.94 21.83
CA VAL A 234 -14.68 41.52 21.44
C VAL A 234 -14.18 40.77 22.68
N ARG A 235 -15.10 40.07 23.35
CA ARG A 235 -14.86 39.48 24.68
C ARG A 235 -14.06 38.18 24.65
N ASP A 236 -13.84 37.56 23.50
CA ASP A 236 -13.12 36.28 23.46
C ASP A 236 -12.42 36.05 22.11
N PHE A 237 -11.20 35.49 22.12
CA PHE A 237 -10.45 35.06 20.91
C PHE A 237 -11.27 34.08 20.06
N ARG A 238 -12.21 33.38 20.71
CA ARG A 238 -13.22 32.51 20.10
C ARG A 238 -14.12 33.25 19.12
N ASP A 239 -14.50 34.49 19.41
CA ASP A 239 -15.46 35.28 18.63
C ASP A 239 -14.88 35.77 17.29
N VAL A 240 -13.55 35.95 17.21
CA VAL A 240 -12.85 36.28 15.96
C VAL A 240 -12.74 35.07 15.03
N ILE A 241 -12.64 33.86 15.60
CA ILE A 241 -12.41 32.61 14.87
C ILE A 241 -13.72 31.95 14.41
N GLN A 242 -14.81 32.14 15.14
CA GLN A 242 -16.09 31.47 14.93
C GLN A 242 -16.79 31.82 13.60
N PRO A 243 -16.77 33.06 13.08
CA PRO A 243 -17.42 33.40 11.81
C PRO A 243 -16.72 32.82 10.57
N VAL A 244 -15.41 32.53 10.65
CA VAL A 244 -14.60 32.10 9.49
C VAL A 244 -14.60 30.57 9.30
N LEU A 245 -14.92 29.80 10.34
CA LEU A 245 -14.85 28.33 10.34
C LEU A 245 -16.15 27.62 9.94
N GLY A 246 -17.23 28.35 9.65
CA GLY A 246 -18.54 27.75 9.36
C GLY A 246 -19.22 27.18 10.61
N THR A 247 -20.55 27.10 10.58
CA THR A 247 -21.39 26.65 11.70
C THR A 247 -21.04 25.23 12.16
N SER A 248 -21.33 24.95 13.43
CA SER A 248 -20.99 23.75 14.19
C SER A 248 -21.51 22.42 13.63
N GLU A 249 -22.37 22.43 12.61
CA GLU A 249 -22.94 21.22 12.00
C GLU A 249 -21.92 20.45 11.17
N SER A 250 -21.08 21.14 10.37
CA SER A 250 -19.96 20.51 9.64
C SER A 250 -18.95 19.82 10.58
N HIS A 251 -18.82 20.29 11.82
CA HIS A 251 -17.86 19.80 12.81
C HIS A 251 -18.27 18.46 13.46
N ARG A 252 -19.56 18.09 13.43
CA ARG A 252 -20.03 16.79 13.96
C ARG A 252 -19.97 15.69 12.91
N GLU A 253 -20.20 16.00 11.64
CA GLU A 253 -20.15 15.02 10.54
C GLU A 253 -18.72 14.55 10.24
N ILE A 254 -17.71 15.44 10.29
CA ILE A 254 -16.31 15.09 10.02
C ILE A 254 -15.72 14.16 11.11
N LYS A 255 -16.21 14.23 12.35
CA LYS A 255 -15.62 13.53 13.50
C LYS A 255 -15.95 12.03 13.56
N SER A 256 -16.95 11.57 12.80
CA SER A 256 -17.50 10.21 12.94
C SER A 256 -17.29 9.29 11.73
N MET A 257 -16.95 9.80 10.55
CA MET A 257 -17.05 9.00 9.31
C MET A 257 -15.72 8.56 8.67
N TYR A 258 -14.59 9.21 8.98
CA TYR A 258 -13.33 8.95 8.24
C TYR A 258 -12.19 8.52 9.18
N SER A 259 -11.87 7.23 9.17
CA SER A 259 -10.53 6.76 9.49
C SER A 259 -9.78 6.65 8.16
N PRO A 260 -8.58 7.25 8.01
CA PRO A 260 -7.80 7.06 6.80
C PRO A 260 -7.54 5.57 6.57
N TYR A 261 -7.57 5.18 5.30
CA TYR A 261 -7.38 3.80 4.85
C TYR A 261 -6.06 3.24 5.37
N ILE A 262 -4.97 4.00 5.30
CA ILE A 262 -3.64 3.57 5.75
C ILE A 262 -3.66 3.31 7.26
N LEU A 263 -3.27 2.09 7.65
CA LEU A 263 -3.33 1.59 9.03
C LEU A 263 -4.75 1.66 9.65
N GLY A 264 -5.80 1.66 8.82
CA GLY A 264 -7.19 1.46 9.23
C GLY A 264 -7.52 -0.01 9.46
N ARG A 265 -8.75 -0.29 9.93
CA ARG A 265 -9.21 -1.66 10.25
C ARG A 265 -9.06 -2.62 9.06
N ASP A 266 -9.38 -2.16 7.86
CA ASP A 266 -9.38 -2.99 6.65
C ASP A 266 -8.02 -3.03 5.94
N PHE A 267 -7.07 -2.20 6.35
CA PHE A 267 -5.76 -2.06 5.68
C PHE A 267 -4.99 -3.37 5.64
N ALA A 268 -4.76 -3.97 6.81
CA ALA A 268 -3.99 -5.21 6.92
C ALA A 268 -4.67 -6.36 6.16
N LYS A 269 -6.01 -6.41 6.17
CA LYS A 269 -6.77 -7.41 5.42
C LYS A 269 -6.59 -7.23 3.91
N GLN A 270 -6.62 -5.99 3.42
CA GLN A 270 -6.47 -5.71 1.99
C GLN A 270 -5.04 -5.95 1.50
N GLU A 271 -4.02 -5.56 2.27
CA GLU A 271 -2.62 -5.87 1.96
C GLU A 271 -2.39 -7.39 1.90
N LEU A 272 -2.93 -8.15 2.87
CA LEU A 272 -2.85 -9.61 2.83
C LEU A 272 -3.56 -10.22 1.62
N LYS A 273 -4.69 -9.66 1.18
CA LYS A 273 -5.36 -10.11 -0.06
C LYS A 273 -4.47 -9.89 -1.28
N GLU A 274 -3.77 -8.77 -1.36
CA GLU A 274 -2.83 -8.50 -2.45
C GLU A 274 -1.63 -9.47 -2.42
N GLU A 275 -1.10 -9.77 -1.23
CA GLU A 275 -0.05 -10.78 -1.04
C GLU A 275 -0.53 -12.18 -1.48
N VAL A 276 -1.75 -12.58 -1.12
CA VAL A 276 -2.35 -13.86 -1.53
C VAL A 276 -2.50 -13.96 -3.04
N VAL A 277 -2.92 -12.88 -3.70
CA VAL A 277 -3.00 -12.84 -5.17
C VAL A 277 -1.63 -13.09 -5.79
N GLN A 278 -0.57 -12.47 -5.25
CA GLN A 278 0.79 -12.65 -5.74
C GLN A 278 1.30 -14.08 -5.51
N LEU A 279 1.10 -14.64 -4.32
CA LEU A 279 1.49 -16.02 -4.01
C LEU A 279 0.75 -17.03 -4.88
N GLY A 280 -0.55 -16.81 -5.12
CA GLY A 280 -1.33 -17.62 -6.05
C GLY A 280 -0.78 -17.57 -7.49
N VAL A 281 -0.39 -16.38 -7.97
CA VAL A 281 0.26 -16.21 -9.27
C VAL A 281 1.59 -16.96 -9.31
N GLU A 282 2.43 -16.82 -8.28
CA GLU A 282 3.75 -17.44 -8.27
C GLU A 282 3.67 -18.97 -8.21
N LEU A 283 2.78 -19.51 -7.38
CA LEU A 283 2.46 -20.93 -7.36
C LEU A 283 2.00 -21.42 -8.74
N SER A 284 1.13 -20.65 -9.40
CA SER A 284 0.61 -20.95 -10.76
C SER A 284 1.70 -20.95 -11.82
N VAL A 285 2.71 -20.07 -11.70
CA VAL A 285 3.88 -20.04 -12.57
C VAL A 285 4.69 -21.33 -12.46
N TYR A 286 4.87 -21.86 -11.24
CA TYR A 286 5.56 -23.14 -11.05
C TYR A 286 4.75 -24.34 -11.52
N VAL A 287 3.41 -24.29 -11.43
CA VAL A 287 2.52 -25.27 -12.08
C VAL A 287 2.75 -25.24 -13.59
N ALA A 288 2.70 -24.06 -14.21
CA ALA A 288 2.95 -23.90 -15.64
C ALA A 288 4.35 -24.40 -16.02
N GLN A 289 5.40 -24.00 -15.29
CA GLN A 289 6.77 -24.45 -15.54
C GLN A 289 6.87 -25.99 -15.51
N SER A 290 6.16 -26.64 -14.59
CA SER A 290 6.09 -28.11 -14.50
C SER A 290 5.37 -28.74 -15.69
N MET A 291 4.31 -28.12 -16.19
CA MET A 291 3.64 -28.57 -17.42
C MET A 291 4.54 -28.46 -18.65
N PHE A 292 5.31 -27.37 -18.78
CA PHE A 292 6.29 -27.19 -19.86
C PHE A 292 7.48 -28.15 -19.73
N LEU A 293 7.88 -28.48 -18.50
CA LEU A 293 8.92 -29.48 -18.27
C LEU A 293 8.50 -30.87 -18.75
N LEU A 294 7.22 -31.22 -18.57
CA LEU A 294 6.67 -32.54 -18.92
C LEU A 294 6.10 -32.61 -20.34
N CYS A 295 6.11 -31.52 -21.11
CA CYS A 295 5.30 -31.40 -22.34
C CYS A 295 5.70 -32.34 -23.48
N ASP A 296 6.87 -32.98 -23.38
CA ASP A 296 7.32 -34.01 -24.32
C ASP A 296 6.43 -35.26 -24.28
N ASP A 297 5.75 -35.47 -23.16
CA ASP A 297 4.76 -36.53 -22.95
C ASP A 297 3.46 -35.95 -22.40
N ILE A 298 2.44 -35.84 -23.27
CA ILE A 298 1.13 -35.31 -22.89
C ILE A 298 0.53 -36.11 -21.72
N ARG A 299 0.77 -37.43 -21.67
CA ARG A 299 0.28 -38.28 -20.59
C ARG A 299 0.84 -37.83 -19.24
N SER A 300 2.14 -37.57 -19.17
CA SER A 300 2.80 -37.05 -17.96
C SER A 300 2.24 -35.69 -17.54
N VAL A 301 2.00 -34.77 -18.48
CA VAL A 301 1.35 -33.48 -18.17
C VAL A 301 -0.04 -33.70 -17.56
N LEU A 302 -0.87 -34.53 -18.20
CA LEU A 302 -2.23 -34.77 -17.72
C LEU A 302 -2.26 -35.49 -16.37
N LEU A 303 -1.35 -36.43 -16.12
CA LEU A 303 -1.22 -37.10 -14.82
C LEU A 303 -0.78 -36.12 -13.71
N PHE A 304 0.15 -35.21 -14.02
CA PHE A 304 0.53 -34.15 -13.10
C PHE A 304 -0.68 -33.28 -12.74
N CYS A 305 -1.39 -32.78 -13.76
CA CYS A 305 -2.55 -31.92 -13.57
C CYS A 305 -3.68 -32.62 -12.80
N LEU A 306 -3.93 -33.90 -13.08
CA LEU A 306 -4.94 -34.68 -12.37
C LEU A 306 -4.60 -34.87 -10.91
N LYS A 307 -3.33 -35.13 -10.59
CA LYS A 307 -2.87 -35.24 -9.21
C LYS A 307 -2.99 -33.91 -8.48
N LEU A 308 -2.47 -32.83 -9.07
CA LEU A 308 -2.58 -31.48 -8.52
C LEU A 308 -4.05 -31.11 -8.22
N TRP A 309 -4.96 -31.46 -9.14
CA TRP A 309 -6.39 -31.24 -8.96
C TRP A 309 -6.99 -32.06 -7.81
N ARG A 310 -6.62 -33.34 -7.70
CA ARG A 310 -7.10 -34.21 -6.61
C ARG A 310 -6.64 -33.68 -5.26
N ASP A 311 -5.37 -33.37 -5.14
CA ASP A 311 -4.76 -32.92 -3.88
C ASP A 311 -5.39 -31.58 -3.46
N ALA A 312 -5.54 -30.62 -4.40
CA ALA A 312 -6.22 -29.34 -4.18
C ALA A 312 -7.72 -29.46 -3.80
N THR A 313 -8.36 -30.61 -4.05
CA THR A 313 -9.78 -30.85 -3.73
C THR A 313 -10.00 -31.86 -2.60
N GLN A 314 -8.93 -32.44 -2.06
CA GLN A 314 -9.00 -33.48 -1.04
C GLN A 314 -9.25 -32.93 0.37
N TYR A 315 -8.81 -31.69 0.65
CA TYR A 315 -8.76 -31.15 2.01
C TYR A 315 -9.99 -30.32 2.42
N HIS A 316 -10.77 -29.75 1.49
CA HIS A 316 -12.00 -28.99 1.80
C HIS A 316 -13.09 -29.12 0.71
N ASN A 317 -14.33 -28.67 1.02
CA ASN A 317 -15.52 -28.71 0.17
C ASN A 317 -15.22 -28.47 -1.32
N ARG A 318 -15.94 -29.15 -2.22
CA ARG A 318 -15.79 -29.12 -3.71
C ARG A 318 -15.79 -27.73 -4.38
N ASP A 319 -15.89 -26.66 -3.61
CA ASP A 319 -15.98 -25.25 -3.96
C ASP A 319 -14.73 -24.43 -3.57
N SER A 320 -13.57 -25.07 -3.36
CA SER A 320 -12.27 -24.36 -3.19
C SER A 320 -12.02 -23.41 -4.36
N LEU A 321 -11.85 -22.11 -4.03
CA LEU A 321 -11.54 -21.08 -5.01
C LEU A 321 -10.11 -21.18 -5.50
N VAL A 322 -9.17 -21.59 -4.64
CA VAL A 322 -7.78 -21.82 -5.03
C VAL A 322 -7.69 -22.95 -6.05
N ALA A 323 -8.35 -24.09 -5.79
CA ALA A 323 -8.39 -25.20 -6.73
C ALA A 323 -9.02 -24.78 -8.07
N GLU A 324 -10.11 -24.02 -8.03
CA GLU A 324 -10.77 -23.51 -9.23
C GLU A 324 -9.85 -22.58 -10.05
N ARG A 325 -9.11 -21.68 -9.41
CA ARG A 325 -8.16 -20.78 -10.08
C ARG A 325 -7.01 -21.57 -10.71
N LEU A 326 -6.43 -22.53 -9.97
CA LEU A 326 -5.39 -23.41 -10.48
C LEU A 326 -5.87 -24.26 -11.67
N LEU A 327 -7.11 -24.76 -11.63
CA LEU A 327 -7.69 -25.52 -12.73
C LEU A 327 -7.78 -24.67 -14.01
N ARG A 328 -8.16 -23.40 -13.90
CA ARG A 328 -8.18 -22.48 -15.05
C ARG A 328 -6.78 -22.17 -15.58
N VAL A 329 -5.79 -22.02 -14.69
CA VAL A 329 -4.38 -21.86 -15.08
C VAL A 329 -3.93 -23.06 -15.90
N VAL A 330 -4.15 -24.27 -15.38
CA VAL A 330 -3.81 -25.52 -16.06
C VAL A 330 -4.50 -25.58 -17.42
N HIS A 331 -5.80 -25.29 -17.49
CA HIS A 331 -6.54 -25.30 -18.74
C HIS A 331 -6.01 -24.30 -19.77
N TYR A 332 -5.72 -23.07 -19.32
CA TYR A 332 -5.16 -22.02 -20.17
C TYR A 332 -3.82 -22.45 -20.77
N VAL A 333 -2.88 -22.90 -19.93
CA VAL A 333 -1.55 -23.36 -20.38
C VAL A 333 -1.68 -24.56 -21.30
N TYR A 334 -2.54 -25.52 -20.95
CA TYR A 334 -2.76 -26.70 -21.77
C TYR A 334 -3.28 -26.34 -23.16
N LEU A 335 -4.36 -25.57 -23.24
CA LEU A 335 -5.00 -25.23 -24.52
C LEU A 335 -4.10 -24.38 -25.41
N LYS A 336 -3.43 -23.38 -24.82
CA LYS A 336 -2.68 -22.37 -25.55
C LYS A 336 -1.29 -22.86 -25.95
N ASP A 337 -0.60 -23.56 -25.04
CA ASP A 337 0.84 -23.77 -25.17
C ASP A 337 1.26 -25.24 -25.25
N ILE A 338 0.45 -26.18 -24.74
CA ILE A 338 0.80 -27.61 -24.71
C ILE A 338 0.10 -28.39 -25.82
N LYS A 339 -1.23 -28.30 -25.92
CA LYS A 339 -2.06 -29.00 -26.91
C LYS A 339 -1.59 -28.74 -28.36
N PRO A 340 -1.23 -27.51 -28.77
CA PRO A 340 -0.76 -27.27 -30.14
C PRO A 340 0.59 -27.92 -30.48
N LYS A 341 1.37 -28.34 -29.49
CA LYS A 341 2.68 -28.96 -29.71
C LYS A 341 2.60 -30.42 -30.13
N ASN A 342 1.42 -31.04 -30.10
CA ASN A 342 1.21 -32.45 -30.47
C ASN A 342 2.24 -33.40 -29.83
N GLY A 343 2.52 -33.21 -28.54
CA GLY A 343 3.44 -34.07 -27.78
C GLY A 343 3.08 -35.55 -27.90
N VAL A 344 4.09 -36.42 -27.84
CA VAL A 344 3.88 -37.87 -28.04
C VAL A 344 3.21 -38.44 -26.80
N PHE A 345 2.13 -39.20 -26.98
CA PHE A 345 1.49 -39.91 -25.88
C PHE A 345 2.28 -41.20 -25.57
N LYS A 346 3.13 -41.20 -24.53
CA LYS A 346 4.01 -42.35 -24.21
C LYS A 346 3.52 -43.13 -22.99
N ASN A 347 3.39 -44.46 -23.12
CA ASN A 347 3.01 -45.34 -21.99
C ASN A 347 4.11 -45.56 -20.94
N SER A 348 5.31 -45.01 -21.14
CA SER A 348 6.47 -45.18 -20.24
C SER A 348 6.76 -43.98 -19.32
N GLY A 349 5.87 -42.97 -19.28
CA GLY A 349 6.10 -41.67 -18.65
C GLY A 349 6.57 -41.70 -17.18
N ASN A 350 6.22 -42.74 -16.41
CA ASN A 350 6.58 -42.85 -14.99
C ASN A 350 8.08 -43.05 -14.70
N ASN A 351 8.90 -43.35 -15.72
CA ASN A 351 10.35 -43.57 -15.57
C ASN A 351 11.21 -42.41 -16.09
N SER A 352 10.62 -41.27 -16.48
CA SER A 352 11.40 -40.12 -16.95
C SER A 352 12.10 -39.40 -15.78
N VAL A 353 13.28 -38.85 -16.04
CA VAL A 353 14.03 -38.04 -15.06
C VAL A 353 13.21 -36.81 -14.62
N GLN A 354 12.48 -36.21 -15.56
CA GLN A 354 11.58 -35.07 -15.32
C GLN A 354 10.43 -35.45 -14.39
N TRP A 355 9.81 -36.62 -14.59
CA TRP A 355 8.76 -37.14 -13.70
C TRP A 355 9.31 -37.50 -12.31
N GLY A 356 10.54 -38.02 -12.25
CA GLY A 356 11.27 -38.25 -11.01
C GLY A 356 11.44 -36.96 -10.20
N LEU A 357 11.89 -35.88 -10.84
CA LEU A 357 12.02 -34.57 -10.20
C LEU A 357 10.65 -34.07 -9.69
N MET A 358 9.62 -34.19 -10.51
CA MET A 358 8.26 -33.80 -10.18
C MET A 358 7.72 -34.48 -8.92
N ARG A 359 7.97 -35.78 -8.74
CA ARG A 359 7.61 -36.45 -7.47
C ARG A 359 8.24 -35.79 -6.23
N THR A 360 9.41 -35.17 -6.36
CA THR A 360 10.07 -34.47 -5.23
C THR A 360 9.53 -33.07 -4.96
N THR A 361 8.78 -32.48 -5.90
CA THR A 361 8.16 -31.16 -5.72
C THR A 361 6.75 -31.24 -5.16
N TRP A 362 6.11 -32.41 -5.19
CA TRP A 362 4.69 -32.59 -4.84
C TRP A 362 4.31 -32.09 -3.47
N LYS A 363 5.13 -32.40 -2.46
CA LYS A 363 4.86 -31.93 -1.11
C LYS A 363 4.73 -30.40 -1.05
N TYR A 364 5.59 -29.67 -1.76
CA TYR A 364 5.56 -28.20 -1.73
C TYR A 364 4.39 -27.62 -2.52
N PHE A 365 3.90 -28.31 -3.56
CA PHE A 365 2.64 -27.93 -4.18
C PHE A 365 1.47 -28.18 -3.24
N ASP A 366 1.42 -29.34 -2.57
CA ASP A 366 0.35 -29.69 -1.64
C ASP A 366 0.28 -28.71 -0.47
N ASP A 367 1.39 -28.55 0.26
CA ASP A 367 1.53 -27.63 1.39
C ASP A 367 1.15 -26.19 0.98
N GLY A 368 1.67 -25.73 -0.17
CA GLY A 368 1.40 -24.37 -0.66
C GLY A 368 -0.04 -24.14 -1.10
N ILE A 369 -0.72 -25.16 -1.65
CA ILE A 369 -2.13 -25.08 -2.05
C ILE A 369 -3.03 -25.09 -0.82
N GLU A 370 -2.76 -25.99 0.14
CA GLU A 370 -3.53 -26.12 1.37
C GLU A 370 -3.52 -24.81 2.17
N ASP A 371 -2.33 -24.26 2.44
CA ASP A 371 -2.20 -23.04 3.20
C ASP A 371 -2.82 -21.83 2.49
N LEU A 372 -2.70 -21.78 1.15
CA LEU A 372 -3.31 -20.72 0.34
C LEU A 372 -4.84 -20.80 0.37
N ASP A 373 -5.43 -22.00 0.29
CA ASP A 373 -6.88 -22.20 0.37
C ASP A 373 -7.43 -21.81 1.74
N ARG A 374 -6.71 -22.19 2.79
CA ARG A 374 -7.03 -21.81 4.18
C ARG A 374 -6.96 -20.29 4.36
N LEU A 375 -5.93 -19.65 3.81
CA LEU A 375 -5.75 -18.20 3.89
C LEU A 375 -6.85 -17.44 3.12
N VAL A 376 -7.18 -17.88 1.90
CA VAL A 376 -8.29 -17.32 1.12
C VAL A 376 -9.61 -17.45 1.88
N SER A 377 -9.87 -18.61 2.49
CA SER A 377 -11.08 -18.85 3.28
C SER A 377 -11.17 -17.91 4.49
N ILE A 378 -10.08 -17.71 5.21
CA ILE A 378 -9.99 -16.76 6.33
C ILE A 378 -10.28 -15.33 5.85
N LEU A 379 -9.63 -14.88 4.77
CA LEU A 379 -9.76 -13.51 4.27
C LEU A 379 -11.13 -13.21 3.65
N ARG A 380 -11.88 -14.23 3.23
CA ARG A 380 -13.29 -14.10 2.79
C ARG A 380 -14.28 -14.10 3.95
N GLY A 381 -13.91 -14.60 5.12
CA GLY A 381 -14.71 -14.48 6.33
C GLY A 381 -14.73 -13.06 6.90
N ASP A 382 -15.70 -12.77 7.76
CA ASP A 382 -15.85 -11.46 8.44
C ASP A 382 -15.03 -11.36 9.74
N GLY A 383 -14.18 -12.36 10.05
CA GLY A 383 -13.44 -12.46 11.31
C GLY A 383 -12.03 -11.84 11.32
N GLU A 384 -11.56 -11.45 12.51
CA GLU A 384 -10.23 -10.88 12.80
C GLU A 384 -9.14 -11.95 13.03
N LEU A 385 -8.94 -12.86 12.07
CA LEU A 385 -7.88 -13.91 12.16
C LEU A 385 -6.58 -13.49 11.45
N LEU A 386 -6.21 -12.21 11.51
CA LEU A 386 -5.04 -11.67 10.80
C LEU A 386 -3.71 -12.26 11.27
N LEU A 387 -3.60 -12.67 12.54
CA LEU A 387 -2.40 -13.32 13.08
C LEU A 387 -2.14 -14.68 12.43
N ILE A 388 -3.18 -15.50 12.29
CA ILE A 388 -3.11 -16.79 11.57
C ILE A 388 -2.80 -16.55 10.09
N GLY A 389 -3.29 -15.43 9.53
CA GLY A 389 -3.02 -15.05 8.16
C GLY A 389 -1.54 -14.97 7.82
N ARG A 390 -0.73 -14.41 8.73
CA ARG A 390 0.71 -14.26 8.52
C ARG A 390 1.49 -15.58 8.57
N GLU A 391 1.19 -16.43 9.54
CA GLU A 391 1.80 -17.76 9.65
C GLU A 391 1.57 -18.59 8.37
N LEU A 392 0.36 -18.51 7.81
CA LEU A 392 0.04 -19.15 6.53
C LEU A 392 0.80 -18.52 5.37
N THR A 393 0.89 -17.18 5.29
CA THR A 393 1.68 -16.51 4.25
C THR A 393 3.14 -16.96 4.26
N ASP A 394 3.77 -17.02 5.43
CA ASP A 394 5.18 -17.44 5.56
C ASP A 394 5.37 -18.92 5.15
N SER A 395 4.40 -19.78 5.47
CA SER A 395 4.40 -21.20 5.05
C SER A 395 4.30 -21.35 3.53
N ILE A 396 3.38 -20.62 2.90
CA ILE A 396 3.22 -20.60 1.43
C ILE A 396 4.50 -20.10 0.77
N GLU A 397 5.13 -19.05 1.30
CA GLU A 397 6.38 -18.51 0.76
C GLU A 397 7.53 -19.50 0.80
N GLU A 398 7.66 -20.25 1.90
CA GLU A 398 8.68 -21.29 2.01
C GLU A 398 8.38 -22.45 1.04
N ALA A 399 7.12 -22.84 0.87
CA ALA A 399 6.72 -23.83 -0.12
C ALA A 399 7.08 -23.38 -1.56
N VAL A 400 6.73 -22.15 -1.93
CA VAL A 400 7.08 -21.56 -3.24
C VAL A 400 8.59 -21.47 -3.43
N LYS A 401 9.34 -21.16 -2.37
CA LYS A 401 10.80 -21.07 -2.43
C LYS A 401 11.42 -22.44 -2.65
N LYS A 402 10.88 -23.48 -2.02
CA LYS A 402 11.31 -24.88 -2.25
C LYS A 402 11.00 -25.32 -3.68
N LEU A 403 9.86 -24.91 -4.23
CA LEU A 403 9.55 -25.12 -5.65
C LEU A 403 10.57 -24.42 -6.55
N GLU A 404 10.91 -23.16 -6.26
CA GLU A 404 11.95 -22.44 -6.99
C GLU A 404 13.29 -23.18 -6.95
N GLU A 405 13.77 -23.54 -5.76
CA GLU A 405 15.05 -24.24 -5.57
C GLU A 405 15.12 -25.53 -6.39
N LYS A 406 14.02 -26.30 -6.42
CA LYS A 406 13.93 -27.57 -7.16
C LYS A 406 13.78 -27.38 -8.67
N LEU A 407 12.99 -26.40 -9.10
CA LEU A 407 12.69 -26.19 -10.53
C LEU A 407 13.74 -25.33 -11.24
N ARG A 408 14.60 -24.62 -10.48
CA ARG A 408 15.69 -23.80 -11.03
C ARG A 408 16.65 -24.61 -11.90
N CYS A 409 16.98 -25.84 -11.50
CA CYS A 409 17.94 -26.67 -12.25
C CYS A 409 17.43 -27.13 -13.62
N VAL A 410 16.11 -27.17 -13.81
CA VAL A 410 15.45 -27.57 -15.07
C VAL A 410 14.81 -26.40 -15.80
N LYS A 411 15.05 -25.17 -15.33
CA LYS A 411 14.50 -23.95 -15.94
C LYS A 411 14.82 -23.86 -17.43
N GLY A 412 16.06 -24.16 -17.83
CA GLY A 412 16.47 -24.12 -19.24
C GLY A 412 15.71 -25.11 -20.12
N VAL A 413 15.29 -26.26 -19.58
CA VAL A 413 14.49 -27.25 -20.31
C VAL A 413 13.06 -26.73 -20.52
N ALA A 414 12.45 -26.18 -19.48
CA ALA A 414 11.12 -25.57 -19.61
C ALA A 414 11.14 -24.39 -20.60
N GLU A 415 12.17 -23.53 -20.55
CA GLU A 415 12.34 -22.40 -21.47
C GLU A 415 12.56 -22.85 -22.92
N ALA A 416 13.35 -23.91 -23.14
CA ALA A 416 13.50 -24.54 -24.46
C ALA A 416 12.17 -25.07 -25.00
N ASN A 417 11.31 -25.55 -24.09
CA ASN A 417 9.95 -25.97 -24.40
C ASN A 417 8.98 -24.79 -24.55
N GLY A 418 9.45 -23.53 -24.51
CA GLY A 418 8.64 -22.33 -24.73
C GLY A 418 8.04 -21.70 -23.47
N PHE A 419 8.46 -22.11 -22.27
CA PHE A 419 8.06 -21.45 -21.04
C PHE A 419 8.65 -20.03 -20.97
N ALA A 420 7.80 -19.04 -20.74
CA ALA A 420 8.21 -17.66 -20.51
C ALA A 420 7.57 -17.13 -19.23
N ARG A 421 8.35 -17.05 -18.14
CA ARG A 421 7.87 -16.68 -16.80
C ARG A 421 7.05 -15.38 -16.78
N GLU A 422 7.58 -14.30 -17.35
CA GLU A 422 6.90 -12.99 -17.35
C GLU A 422 5.55 -13.01 -18.11
N THR A 423 5.46 -13.80 -19.18
CA THR A 423 4.22 -13.99 -19.95
C THR A 423 3.19 -14.77 -19.16
N MET A 424 3.63 -15.78 -18.41
CA MET A 424 2.77 -16.58 -17.53
C MET A 424 2.26 -15.75 -16.36
N GLU A 425 3.14 -15.04 -15.66
CA GLU A 425 2.81 -14.15 -14.53
C GLU A 425 1.73 -13.13 -14.93
N SER A 426 1.92 -12.43 -16.05
CA SER A 426 0.95 -11.46 -16.55
C SER A 426 -0.39 -12.09 -16.93
N SER A 427 -0.38 -13.30 -17.52
CA SER A 427 -1.61 -14.01 -17.87
C SER A 427 -2.41 -14.48 -16.65
N PHE A 428 -1.72 -14.84 -15.55
CA PHE A 428 -2.37 -15.37 -14.36
C PHE A 428 -2.82 -14.28 -13.39
N LEU A 429 -2.21 -13.10 -13.43
CA LEU A 429 -2.52 -12.02 -12.50
C LEU A 429 -4.00 -11.64 -12.48
N ASP A 430 -4.62 -11.45 -13.65
CA ASP A 430 -6.02 -11.04 -13.73
C ASP A 430 -6.97 -12.15 -13.27
N LEU A 431 -6.58 -13.41 -13.47
CA LEU A 431 -7.31 -14.56 -12.97
C LEU A 431 -7.33 -14.57 -11.44
N TRP A 432 -6.18 -14.35 -10.80
CA TRP A 432 -6.04 -14.35 -9.35
C TRP A 432 -6.68 -13.13 -8.68
N LYS A 433 -6.67 -11.94 -9.31
CA LYS A 433 -7.36 -10.75 -8.75
C LYS A 433 -8.81 -11.01 -8.39
N SER A 434 -9.50 -11.83 -9.19
CA SER A 434 -10.91 -12.14 -9.00
C SER A 434 -11.20 -13.13 -7.86
N VAL A 435 -10.19 -13.65 -7.16
CA VAL A 435 -10.39 -14.66 -6.08
C VAL A 435 -11.22 -14.12 -4.91
N PHE A 436 -11.23 -12.81 -4.70
CA PHE A 436 -11.98 -12.15 -3.62
C PHE A 436 -13.29 -11.47 -4.06
N ASP A 437 -13.66 -11.56 -5.34
CA ASP A 437 -14.86 -10.89 -5.86
C ASP A 437 -16.13 -11.54 -5.29
N LYS A 438 -17.04 -10.71 -4.75
CA LYS A 438 -18.29 -11.18 -4.13
C LYS A 438 -19.32 -11.65 -5.17
N GLU A 439 -19.31 -11.06 -6.38
CA GLU A 439 -20.20 -11.42 -7.50
C GLU A 439 -19.94 -12.85 -8.03
N ALA A 440 -18.80 -13.45 -7.72
CA ALA A 440 -18.51 -14.85 -8.08
C ALA A 440 -19.49 -15.86 -7.44
N LYS A 441 -20.29 -15.45 -6.43
CA LYS A 441 -21.32 -16.30 -5.82
C LYS A 441 -22.54 -16.52 -6.72
N GLU A 442 -22.95 -15.54 -7.54
CA GLU A 442 -24.08 -15.69 -8.47
C GLU A 442 -23.70 -16.51 -9.73
N ALA A 443 -22.40 -16.70 -9.97
CA ALA A 443 -21.85 -17.51 -11.06
C ALA A 443 -21.61 -18.99 -10.69
N THR A 444 -22.08 -19.48 -9.53
CA THR A 444 -21.70 -20.81 -9.02
C THR A 444 -22.14 -21.97 -9.91
N GLU A 445 -23.31 -21.91 -10.53
CA GLU A 445 -23.76 -22.93 -11.50
C GLU A 445 -22.95 -22.88 -12.79
N THR A 446 -22.72 -21.68 -13.33
CA THR A 446 -21.86 -21.45 -14.51
C THR A 446 -20.42 -21.91 -14.26
N LEU A 447 -19.89 -21.68 -13.05
CA LEU A 447 -18.57 -22.14 -12.61
C LEU A 447 -18.49 -23.66 -12.56
N LYS A 448 -19.52 -24.34 -12.07
CA LYS A 448 -19.59 -25.81 -12.06
C LYS A 448 -19.62 -26.39 -13.49
N VAL A 449 -20.39 -25.77 -14.39
CA VAL A 449 -20.43 -26.17 -15.81
C VAL A 449 -19.09 -25.94 -16.50
N ILE A 450 -18.47 -24.78 -16.29
CA ILE A 450 -17.12 -24.47 -16.82
C ILE A 450 -16.10 -25.46 -16.27
N LYS A 451 -16.11 -25.72 -14.96
CA LYS A 451 -15.23 -26.69 -14.29
C LYS A 451 -15.38 -28.09 -14.88
N ASN A 452 -16.61 -28.58 -15.06
CA ASN A 452 -16.85 -29.89 -15.66
C ASN A 452 -16.41 -29.95 -17.12
N GLY A 453 -16.62 -28.86 -17.89
CA GLY A 453 -16.10 -28.73 -19.25
C GLY A 453 -14.58 -28.82 -19.30
N ILE A 454 -13.89 -28.07 -18.44
CA ILE A 454 -12.42 -28.10 -18.33
C ILE A 454 -11.91 -29.51 -17.95
N LEU A 455 -12.55 -30.15 -16.96
CA LEU A 455 -12.15 -31.50 -16.53
C LEU A 455 -12.35 -32.53 -17.65
N SER A 456 -13.44 -32.41 -18.41
CA SER A 456 -13.66 -33.23 -19.61
C SER A 456 -12.59 -32.95 -20.65
N ASP A 457 -12.32 -31.69 -20.99
CA ASP A 457 -11.34 -31.32 -22.00
C ASP A 457 -9.92 -31.78 -21.66
N LEU A 458 -9.53 -31.71 -20.38
CA LEU A 458 -8.21 -32.12 -19.91
C LEU A 458 -8.09 -33.63 -19.73
N PHE A 459 -9.07 -34.29 -19.11
CA PHE A 459 -8.90 -35.65 -18.58
C PHE A 459 -9.69 -36.74 -19.32
N LEU A 460 -10.61 -36.38 -20.22
CA LEU A 460 -11.28 -37.36 -21.09
C LEU A 460 -10.28 -38.25 -21.87
N PRO A 461 -9.14 -37.73 -22.39
CA PRO A 461 -8.13 -38.59 -23.02
C PRO A 461 -7.56 -39.68 -22.12
N LEU A 462 -7.40 -39.42 -20.81
CA LEU A 462 -6.92 -40.41 -19.84
C LEU A 462 -8.02 -41.43 -19.48
N LEU A 463 -9.27 -40.98 -19.35
CA LEU A 463 -10.40 -41.83 -18.95
C LEU A 463 -10.79 -42.81 -20.06
N ASN A 464 -10.75 -42.40 -21.31
CA ASN A 464 -11.03 -43.26 -22.47
C ASN A 464 -9.97 -44.37 -22.62
N GLU A 465 -8.77 -44.18 -22.08
CA GLU A 465 -7.69 -45.17 -22.09
C GLU A 465 -7.92 -46.30 -21.06
N VAL A 466 -8.47 -45.98 -19.89
CA VAL A 466 -8.83 -46.96 -18.85
C VAL A 466 -10.05 -47.80 -19.27
N ALA A 467 -10.86 -47.29 -20.18
CA ALA A 467 -12.05 -47.94 -20.73
C ALA A 467 -11.80 -48.71 -22.04
N ALA A 468 -10.60 -48.64 -22.62
CA ALA A 468 -10.22 -49.46 -23.76
C ALA A 468 -9.94 -50.90 -23.29
N PRO A 469 -10.57 -51.93 -23.91
CA PRO A 469 -10.46 -53.33 -23.47
C PRO A 469 -9.07 -53.95 -23.64
#